data_AF-A0A7S2WJ78-F1
#
_entry.id   AF-A0A7S2WJ78-F1
#
_cell.length_a   1.000
_cell.length_b   1.000
_cell.length_c   1.000
_cell.angle_alpha   90.00
_cell.angle_beta   90.00
_cell.angle_gamma   90.00
#
_symmetry.space_group_name_H-M   'P 1'
#
loop_
_entity.id
_entity.type
_entity.pdbx_description
1 polymer ?
#
loop_
_entity_poly.entity_id
_entity_poly.type
_entity_poly.pdbx_seq_one_letter_code
_entity_poly.pdbx_strand_id
1 'polypeptide(L)'
;MTRQSVKPLRLSLSSEKDESGWDDMHEEENVQRQVQGAKDVQRKMDSKVDGRYQVDLERLRTVAKASLDKNLHDNAIFLANKLVTLSGGNPGDVHILAQAYYLGKQYRRAVHLIQKHGFLYTSTENPTTSGTPLAGEGSRKSRQPSSKGGMFQRQHQQEAHVDKNVRFVLLAVQCLIESGQYEEAQNVLENVLEEPDIDRLRRRAQAIESNPSTGDVNTIACLCLLRGKVYETLDNRPRAAQWYKIALFCDIYCYEAFNALIDNQLRPSEERQLMSELNRLGAFDGDAGWLAPVYASRLSKFDYGQTIDARFRELENVVAAPSSTDTYIDPQINNLGQDLDCAADKAECLHQQHDAQGAY
;
A
#
# COMPACT_ATOMS: atom_id res chain seq x y z
N MET A 1 -80.04 -40.61 -73.92
CA MET A 1 -79.97 -41.79 -73.04
C MET A 1 -78.87 -41.55 -72.01
N THR A 2 -79.24 -41.61 -70.71
CA THR A 2 -78.43 -42.00 -69.51
C THR A 2 -77.11 -41.30 -69.18
N ARG A 3 -77.05 -40.57 -68.03
CA ARG A 3 -76.38 -40.89 -66.72
C ARG A 3 -74.85 -40.67 -66.75
N GLN A 4 -74.10 -40.20 -65.75
CA GLN A 4 -74.15 -39.89 -64.30
C GLN A 4 -72.86 -39.02 -64.04
N SER A 5 -72.87 -37.95 -63.25
CA SER A 5 -72.65 -37.83 -61.78
C SER A 5 -71.20 -37.93 -61.23
N VAL A 6 -70.81 -36.87 -60.47
CA VAL A 6 -69.97 -36.80 -59.23
C VAL A 6 -68.47 -36.35 -59.26
N LYS A 7 -68.27 -35.06 -58.85
CA LYS A 7 -67.35 -34.42 -57.84
C LYS A 7 -65.82 -34.16 -58.06
N PRO A 8 -65.24 -33.15 -57.33
CA PRO A 8 -64.15 -32.27 -57.79
C PRO A 8 -62.85 -32.34 -56.94
N LEU A 9 -61.79 -31.59 -57.34
CA LEU A 9 -60.63 -31.24 -56.49
C LEU A 9 -59.97 -29.91 -56.91
N ARG A 10 -59.42 -29.20 -55.90
CA ARG A 10 -58.86 -27.83 -55.83
C ARG A 10 -57.43 -27.67 -56.38
N LEU A 11 -57.01 -26.39 -56.49
CA LEU A 11 -55.66 -25.75 -56.46
C LEU A 11 -55.32 -25.05 -57.80
N SER A 12 -54.74 -23.84 -57.88
CA SER A 12 -54.16 -22.88 -56.91
C SER A 12 -53.96 -21.52 -57.62
N LEU A 13 -54.01 -20.42 -56.85
CA LEU A 13 -53.71 -19.05 -57.29
C LEU A 13 -52.22 -18.83 -57.56
N SER A 14 -51.91 -17.94 -58.52
CA SER A 14 -50.58 -17.34 -58.74
C SER A 14 -50.59 -15.88 -58.28
N SER A 15 -49.50 -15.46 -57.65
CA SER A 15 -49.25 -14.17 -57.02
C SER A 15 -48.67 -13.12 -57.98
N GLU A 16 -49.17 -11.88 -57.92
CA GLU A 16 -48.49 -10.67 -58.36
C GLU A 16 -48.12 -9.80 -57.15
N LYS A 17 -47.00 -9.08 -57.28
CA LYS A 17 -46.21 -8.39 -56.25
C LYS A 17 -46.70 -6.95 -56.00
N ASP A 18 -46.58 -6.48 -54.76
CA ASP A 18 -46.69 -5.06 -54.38
C ASP A 18 -45.31 -4.48 -54.00
N GLU A 19 -44.91 -3.39 -54.66
CA GLU A 19 -43.68 -2.60 -54.45
C GLU A 19 -43.94 -1.36 -53.55
N SER A 20 -44.53 -1.54 -52.36
CA SER A 20 -44.82 -0.43 -51.43
C SER A 20 -44.05 -0.48 -50.10
N GLY A 21 -43.21 -1.50 -49.87
CA GLY A 21 -42.63 -1.77 -48.55
C GLY A 21 -41.27 -1.11 -48.23
N TRP A 22 -40.66 -0.37 -49.15
CA TRP A 22 -39.31 0.18 -48.94
C TRP A 22 -39.28 1.60 -48.37
N ASP A 23 -40.30 2.43 -48.63
CA ASP A 23 -40.38 3.78 -48.06
C ASP A 23 -40.80 3.75 -46.57
N ASP A 24 -41.74 2.88 -46.20
CA ASP A 24 -42.20 2.72 -44.80
C ASP A 24 -41.09 2.24 -43.86
N MET A 25 -40.19 1.36 -44.32
CA MET A 25 -39.06 0.88 -43.51
C MET A 25 -38.04 1.98 -43.20
N HIS A 26 -37.78 2.88 -44.16
CA HIS A 26 -36.86 4.00 -43.94
C HIS A 26 -37.46 5.08 -43.04
N GLU A 27 -38.78 5.25 -43.09
CA GLU A 27 -39.50 6.19 -42.24
C GLU A 27 -39.60 5.67 -40.79
N GLU A 28 -39.86 4.37 -40.59
CA GLU A 28 -39.82 3.73 -39.26
C GLU A 28 -38.42 3.77 -38.62
N GLU A 29 -37.35 3.52 -39.40
CA GLU A 29 -35.98 3.58 -38.89
C GLU A 29 -35.58 5.02 -38.49
N ASN A 30 -36.05 6.02 -39.24
CA ASN A 30 -35.82 7.44 -38.95
C ASN A 30 -36.59 7.90 -37.69
N VAL A 31 -37.84 7.46 -37.53
CA VAL A 31 -38.65 7.69 -36.33
C VAL A 31 -38.03 7.00 -35.11
N GLN A 32 -37.54 5.78 -35.24
CA GLN A 32 -36.83 5.08 -34.15
C GLN A 32 -35.52 5.79 -33.76
N ARG A 33 -34.75 6.30 -34.73
CA ARG A 33 -33.55 7.11 -34.46
C ARG A 33 -33.88 8.45 -33.78
N GLN A 34 -34.97 9.10 -34.17
CA GLN A 34 -35.44 10.33 -33.50
C GLN A 34 -35.93 10.07 -32.08
N VAL A 35 -36.68 8.98 -31.86
CA VAL A 35 -37.14 8.57 -30.52
C VAL A 35 -35.98 8.18 -29.62
N GLN A 36 -34.98 7.47 -30.16
CA GLN A 36 -33.76 7.13 -29.43
C GLN A 36 -32.94 8.39 -29.10
N GLY A 37 -32.77 9.31 -30.06
CA GLY A 37 -32.13 10.60 -29.85
C GLY A 37 -32.84 11.44 -28.78
N ALA A 38 -34.17 11.47 -28.78
CA ALA A 38 -34.96 12.17 -27.76
C ALA A 38 -34.82 11.53 -26.37
N LYS A 39 -34.80 10.19 -26.29
CA LYS A 39 -34.54 9.46 -25.03
C LYS A 39 -33.14 9.70 -24.49
N ASP A 40 -32.13 9.80 -25.35
CA ASP A 40 -30.74 10.08 -24.95
C ASP A 40 -30.55 11.55 -24.54
N VAL A 41 -31.26 12.48 -25.17
CA VAL A 41 -31.31 13.89 -24.73
C VAL A 41 -32.04 14.01 -23.38
N GLN A 42 -33.14 13.28 -23.18
CA GLN A 42 -33.85 13.26 -21.91
C GLN A 42 -32.98 12.68 -20.78
N ARG A 43 -32.26 11.57 -21.01
CA ARG A 43 -31.27 11.03 -20.03
C ARG A 43 -30.14 12.02 -19.71
N LYS A 44 -29.69 12.82 -20.69
CA LYS A 44 -28.71 13.90 -20.48
C LYS A 44 -29.29 15.10 -19.71
N MET A 45 -30.60 15.31 -19.75
CA MET A 45 -31.31 16.33 -18.95
C MET A 45 -31.57 15.83 -17.52
N ASP A 46 -31.96 14.57 -17.35
CA ASP A 46 -32.23 13.95 -16.05
C ASP A 46 -30.97 13.79 -15.17
N SER A 47 -29.78 13.81 -15.78
CA SER A 47 -28.48 13.80 -15.08
C SER A 47 -28.00 15.17 -14.62
N LYS A 48 -28.76 16.24 -14.90
CA LYS A 48 -28.47 17.60 -14.46
C LYS A 48 -29.48 18.07 -13.42
N VAL A 49 -28.98 18.47 -12.26
CA VAL A 49 -29.77 19.18 -11.24
C VAL A 49 -29.35 20.65 -11.30
N ASP A 50 -30.32 21.56 -11.46
CA ASP A 50 -30.07 23.00 -11.68
C ASP A 50 -29.07 23.31 -12.81
N GLY A 51 -29.11 22.52 -13.89
CA GLY A 51 -28.22 22.67 -15.05
C GLY A 51 -26.77 22.19 -14.83
N ARG A 52 -26.46 21.62 -13.66
CA ARG A 52 -25.13 21.10 -13.31
C ARG A 52 -25.12 19.58 -13.26
N TYR A 53 -24.02 18.97 -13.71
CA TYR A 53 -23.78 17.54 -13.49
C TYR A 53 -23.45 17.29 -12.02
N GLN A 54 -24.19 16.39 -11.38
CA GLN A 54 -23.86 15.91 -10.04
C GLN A 54 -22.98 14.67 -10.12
N VAL A 55 -21.90 14.65 -9.35
CA VAL A 55 -20.96 13.53 -9.29
C VAL A 55 -21.01 12.93 -7.90
N ASP A 56 -21.30 11.64 -7.82
CA ASP A 56 -21.19 10.87 -6.59
C ASP A 56 -19.70 10.59 -6.30
N LEU A 57 -19.18 11.25 -5.27
CA LEU A 57 -17.78 11.12 -4.85
C LEU A 57 -17.46 9.73 -4.32
N GLU A 58 -18.42 9.04 -3.69
CA GLU A 58 -18.16 7.73 -3.11
C GLU A 58 -18.06 6.65 -4.19
N ARG A 59 -18.96 6.73 -5.18
CA ARG A 59 -18.82 5.94 -6.40
C ARG A 59 -17.51 6.23 -7.12
N LEU A 60 -17.12 7.50 -7.23
CA LEU A 60 -15.86 7.87 -7.89
C LEU A 60 -14.63 7.34 -7.13
N ARG A 61 -14.61 7.40 -5.78
CA ARG A 61 -13.58 6.76 -4.94
C ARG A 61 -13.48 5.27 -5.21
N THR A 62 -14.63 4.58 -5.23
CA THR A 62 -14.69 3.13 -5.46
C THR A 62 -14.11 2.77 -6.81
N VAL A 63 -14.49 3.49 -7.87
CA VAL A 63 -13.98 3.25 -9.23
C VAL A 63 -12.48 3.57 -9.32
N ALA A 64 -12.00 4.63 -8.66
CA ALA A 64 -10.58 4.96 -8.63
C ALA A 64 -9.75 3.87 -7.93
N LYS A 65 -10.18 3.40 -6.75
CA LYS A 65 -9.54 2.29 -6.03
C LYS A 65 -9.56 0.99 -6.84
N ALA A 66 -10.71 0.62 -7.39
CA ALA A 66 -10.85 -0.56 -8.23
C ALA A 66 -10.02 -0.49 -9.53
N SER A 67 -9.64 0.71 -9.97
CA SER A 67 -8.71 0.92 -11.08
C SER A 67 -7.25 0.69 -10.66
N LEU A 68 -6.89 1.09 -9.44
CA LEU A 68 -5.58 0.79 -8.85
C LEU A 68 -5.40 -0.72 -8.68
N ASP A 69 -6.41 -1.42 -8.14
CA ASP A 69 -6.37 -2.87 -7.93
C ASP A 69 -6.22 -3.66 -9.25
N LYS A 70 -6.69 -3.08 -10.37
CA LYS A 70 -6.56 -3.65 -11.71
C LYS A 70 -5.33 -3.15 -12.48
N ASN A 71 -4.43 -2.42 -11.83
CA ASN A 71 -3.24 -1.81 -12.44
C ASN A 71 -3.54 -0.87 -13.64
N LEU A 72 -4.74 -0.26 -13.68
CA LEU A 72 -5.14 0.70 -14.72
C LEU A 72 -4.69 2.11 -14.33
N HIS A 73 -3.38 2.35 -14.33
CA HIS A 73 -2.77 3.55 -13.73
C HIS A 73 -3.26 4.87 -14.36
N ASP A 74 -3.34 4.99 -15.69
CA ASP A 74 -3.81 6.22 -16.35
C ASP A 74 -5.27 6.54 -16.03
N ASN A 75 -6.12 5.51 -15.98
CA ASN A 75 -7.52 5.65 -15.60
C ASN A 75 -7.64 6.09 -14.13
N ALA A 76 -6.89 5.44 -13.24
CA ALA A 76 -6.85 5.79 -11.82
C ALA A 76 -6.38 7.25 -11.62
N ILE A 77 -5.32 7.68 -12.31
CA ILE A 77 -4.82 9.06 -12.26
C ILE A 77 -5.88 10.05 -12.74
N PHE A 78 -6.53 9.77 -13.87
CA PHE A 78 -7.56 10.64 -14.44
C PHE A 78 -8.72 10.84 -13.45
N LEU A 79 -9.26 9.74 -12.92
CA LEU A 79 -10.39 9.76 -12.00
C LEU A 79 -10.02 10.38 -10.64
N ALA A 80 -8.88 9.99 -10.08
CA ALA A 80 -8.41 10.51 -8.79
C ALA A 80 -8.11 12.01 -8.83
N ASN A 81 -7.61 12.53 -9.97
CA ASN A 81 -7.40 13.96 -10.14
C ASN A 81 -8.72 14.76 -10.08
N LYS A 82 -9.76 14.24 -10.75
CA LYS A 82 -11.11 14.82 -10.70
C LYS A 82 -11.70 14.69 -9.30
N LEU A 83 -11.51 13.55 -8.65
CA LEU A 83 -11.96 13.29 -7.29
C LEU A 83 -11.39 14.29 -6.28
N VAL A 84 -10.07 14.49 -6.27
CA VAL A 84 -9.39 15.47 -5.40
C VAL A 84 -9.91 16.89 -5.63
N THR A 85 -10.13 17.25 -6.89
CA THR A 85 -10.66 18.57 -7.25
C THR A 85 -12.08 18.76 -6.72
N LEU A 86 -12.94 17.76 -6.90
CA LEU A 86 -14.35 17.81 -6.49
C LEU A 86 -14.53 17.68 -4.97
N SER A 87 -13.63 16.99 -4.28
CA SER A 87 -13.67 16.83 -2.82
C SER A 87 -13.02 17.98 -2.05
N GLY A 88 -12.45 18.97 -2.75
CA GLY A 88 -11.78 20.11 -2.14
C GLY A 88 -10.44 19.76 -1.48
N GLY A 89 -9.79 18.67 -1.92
CA GLY A 89 -8.51 18.24 -1.37
C GLY A 89 -8.62 17.41 -0.09
N ASN A 90 -9.66 16.60 0.06
CA ASN A 90 -9.77 15.66 1.17
C ASN A 90 -8.52 14.76 1.25
N PRO A 91 -7.88 14.58 2.43
CA PRO A 91 -6.66 13.77 2.56
C PRO A 91 -6.79 12.35 1.97
N GLY A 92 -7.90 11.65 2.21
CA GLY A 92 -8.10 10.31 1.68
C GLY A 92 -8.08 10.26 0.15
N ASP A 93 -8.66 11.27 -0.50
CA ASP A 93 -8.68 11.39 -1.96
C ASP A 93 -7.31 11.80 -2.51
N VAL A 94 -6.59 12.66 -1.80
CA VAL A 94 -5.22 13.04 -2.14
C VAL A 94 -4.29 11.83 -2.06
N HIS A 95 -4.48 10.96 -1.06
CA HIS A 95 -3.71 9.73 -0.94
C HIS A 95 -3.94 8.79 -2.13
N ILE A 96 -5.19 8.62 -2.57
CA ILE A 96 -5.53 7.82 -3.76
C ILE A 96 -4.81 8.36 -5.00
N LEU A 97 -4.83 9.68 -5.21
CA LEU A 97 -4.15 10.31 -6.35
C LEU A 97 -2.62 10.17 -6.25
N ALA A 98 -2.04 10.37 -5.07
CA ALA A 98 -0.61 10.19 -4.86
C ALA A 98 -0.19 8.75 -5.14
N GLN A 99 -0.98 7.76 -4.68
CA GLN A 99 -0.74 6.34 -4.92
C GLN A 99 -0.84 6.01 -6.41
N ALA A 100 -1.83 6.61 -7.11
CA ALA A 100 -1.96 6.48 -8.56
C ALA A 100 -0.74 7.05 -9.30
N TYR A 101 -0.20 8.18 -8.86
CA TYR A 101 1.04 8.74 -9.42
C TYR A 101 2.26 7.86 -9.14
N TYR A 102 2.38 7.30 -7.92
CA TYR A 102 3.47 6.39 -7.59
C TYR A 102 3.47 5.14 -8.47
N LEU A 103 2.32 4.46 -8.58
CA LEU A 103 2.17 3.27 -9.44
C LEU A 103 2.34 3.60 -10.93
N GLY A 104 1.88 4.79 -11.35
CA GLY A 104 2.13 5.32 -12.68
C GLY A 104 3.56 5.83 -12.92
N LYS A 105 4.49 5.63 -11.96
CA LYS A 105 5.91 6.07 -12.00
C LYS A 105 6.10 7.57 -12.19
N GLN A 106 5.11 8.38 -11.80
CA GLN A 106 5.13 9.84 -11.84
C GLN A 106 5.55 10.42 -10.49
N TYR A 107 6.70 9.99 -9.97
CA TYR A 107 7.17 10.24 -8.61
C TYR A 107 7.23 11.73 -8.24
N ARG A 108 7.77 12.59 -9.12
CA ARG A 108 7.84 14.05 -8.88
C ARG A 108 6.46 14.69 -8.73
N ARG A 109 5.46 14.20 -9.47
CA ARG A 109 4.08 14.71 -9.36
C ARG A 109 3.43 14.27 -8.06
N ALA A 110 3.72 13.05 -7.59
CA ALA A 110 3.27 12.57 -6.30
C ALA A 110 3.85 13.42 -5.16
N VAL A 111 5.18 13.61 -5.13
CA VAL A 111 5.85 14.43 -4.11
C VAL A 111 5.32 15.86 -4.12
N HIS A 112 5.21 16.49 -5.30
CA HIS A 112 4.67 17.84 -5.41
C HIS A 112 3.22 17.96 -4.92
N LEU A 113 2.36 16.98 -5.23
CA LEU A 113 0.99 16.94 -4.74
C LEU A 113 0.97 16.89 -3.20
N ILE A 114 1.77 16.01 -2.60
CA ILE A 114 1.82 15.84 -1.14
C ILE A 114 2.35 17.12 -0.46
N GLN A 115 3.38 17.75 -1.03
CA GLN A 115 3.93 19.03 -0.57
C GLN A 115 2.89 20.16 -0.67
N LYS A 116 2.18 20.26 -1.79
CA LYS A 116 1.16 21.29 -2.03
C LYS A 116 0.05 21.27 -0.99
N HIS A 117 -0.32 20.08 -0.50
CA HIS A 117 -1.33 19.92 0.54
C HIS A 117 -0.78 19.99 1.97
N GLY A 118 0.53 20.24 2.16
CA GLY A 118 1.15 20.47 3.46
C GLY A 118 1.36 19.20 4.30
N PHE A 119 1.41 18.02 3.69
CA PHE A 119 1.50 16.75 4.43
C PHE A 119 2.94 16.33 4.79
N LEU A 120 3.98 16.95 4.20
CA LEU A 120 5.40 16.59 4.48
C LEU A 120 6.06 17.42 5.58
N TYR A 121 5.70 18.69 5.72
CA TYR A 121 6.35 19.60 6.66
C TYR A 121 5.29 20.14 7.61
N THR A 122 5.51 19.98 8.91
CA THR A 122 4.76 20.76 9.90
C THR A 122 5.29 22.18 9.80
N SER A 123 4.51 23.12 9.26
CA SER A 123 4.91 24.52 9.07
C SER A 123 5.53 25.13 10.33
N THR A 124 6.86 25.13 10.39
CA THR A 124 7.66 26.00 11.27
C THR A 124 8.45 27.03 10.47
N GLU A 125 8.41 26.97 9.15
CA GLU A 125 8.93 28.02 8.28
C GLU A 125 7.78 28.86 7.74
N ASN A 126 7.55 30.01 8.39
CA ASN A 126 6.82 31.10 7.75
C ASN A 126 7.53 31.41 6.42
N PRO A 127 6.86 31.34 5.26
CA PRO A 127 7.41 31.93 4.06
C PRO A 127 7.54 33.44 4.32
N THR A 128 8.77 33.91 4.38
CA THR A 128 9.12 35.32 4.52
C THR A 128 8.56 36.08 3.33
N THR A 129 7.38 36.68 3.52
CA THR A 129 6.94 37.80 2.70
C THR A 129 7.81 39.00 3.05
N SER A 130 8.82 39.24 2.21
CA SER A 130 9.55 40.50 2.13
C SER A 130 8.56 41.67 1.99
N GLY A 131 8.50 42.50 3.02
CA GLY A 131 7.66 43.70 3.06
C GLY A 131 7.86 44.47 4.35
N THR A 132 8.99 45.15 4.49
CA THR A 132 9.10 46.30 5.40
C THR A 132 8.21 47.44 4.87
N PRO A 133 7.63 48.32 5.72
CA PRO A 133 8.43 49.24 6.54
C PRO A 133 7.91 49.61 7.95
N LEU A 134 8.89 49.91 8.82
CA LEU A 134 9.01 51.01 9.82
C LEU A 134 8.00 51.25 10.98
N ALA A 135 8.64 51.68 12.09
CA ALA A 135 8.16 52.26 13.37
C ALA A 135 7.63 51.26 14.40
N GLY A 136 7.99 51.27 15.69
CA GLY A 136 8.80 52.15 16.55
C GLY A 136 8.44 51.83 18.00
N GLU A 137 9.45 51.72 18.89
CA GLU A 137 9.36 51.78 20.38
C GLU A 137 8.48 50.72 21.09
N GLY A 138 8.89 49.93 22.08
CA GLY A 138 9.81 50.14 23.18
C GLY A 138 9.06 49.76 24.48
N SER A 139 9.27 48.57 25.06
CA SER A 139 9.09 48.33 26.51
C SER A 139 9.33 46.87 26.98
N ARG A 140 10.22 46.78 27.97
CA ARG A 140 10.17 45.96 29.21
C ARG A 140 10.02 44.44 29.08
N LYS A 141 11.17 43.75 29.20
CA LYS A 141 11.28 42.34 29.59
C LYS A 141 10.80 42.16 31.04
N SER A 142 9.69 41.45 31.24
CA SER A 142 9.42 40.74 32.50
C SER A 142 9.88 39.29 32.36
N ARG A 143 10.78 38.87 33.25
CA ARG A 143 11.20 37.47 33.40
C ARG A 143 10.10 36.71 34.14
N GLN A 144 9.46 35.74 33.50
CA GLN A 144 8.72 34.68 34.17
C GLN A 144 9.47 33.33 34.03
N PRO A 145 9.34 32.42 35.01
CA PRO A 145 10.14 31.21 35.06
C PRO A 145 9.65 30.16 34.05
N SER A 146 10.61 29.51 33.40
CA SER A 146 10.44 28.44 32.41
C SER A 146 9.72 27.22 32.99
N SER A 147 8.47 27.00 32.55
CA SER A 147 7.77 25.72 32.73
C SER A 147 8.35 24.69 31.75
N LYS A 148 9.12 23.73 32.28
CA LYS A 148 9.57 22.54 31.52
C LYS A 148 8.41 21.62 31.09
N GLY A 149 7.20 21.80 31.65
CA GLY A 149 6.02 21.02 31.27
C GLY A 149 5.42 21.39 29.91
N GLY A 150 5.64 22.63 29.44
CA GLY A 150 5.11 23.08 28.14
C GLY A 150 5.85 22.52 26.93
N MET A 151 7.13 22.16 27.06
CA MET A 151 7.93 21.60 25.95
C MET A 151 7.51 20.16 25.62
N PHE A 152 7.37 19.30 26.62
CA PHE A 152 6.93 17.90 26.43
C PHE A 152 5.53 17.81 25.83
N GLN A 153 4.62 18.69 26.25
CA GLN A 153 3.25 18.70 25.72
C GLN A 153 3.17 19.20 24.27
N ARG A 154 4.06 20.13 23.88
CA ARG A 154 4.17 20.60 22.49
C ARG A 154 4.77 19.54 21.57
N GLN A 155 5.79 18.83 22.05
CA GLN A 155 6.45 17.75 21.31
C GLN A 155 5.48 16.59 21.03
N HIS A 156 4.71 16.15 22.04
CA HIS A 156 3.67 15.14 21.85
C HIS A 156 2.52 15.58 20.92
N GLN A 157 2.13 16.85 20.95
CA GLN A 157 1.12 17.38 20.01
C GLN A 157 1.64 17.41 18.56
N GLN A 158 2.94 17.67 18.37
CA GLN A 158 3.57 17.67 17.06
C GLN A 158 3.76 16.25 16.52
N GLU A 159 4.22 15.32 17.35
CA GLU A 159 4.29 13.88 17.03
C GLU A 159 2.93 13.34 16.61
N ALA A 160 1.86 13.61 17.38
CA ALA A 160 0.51 13.14 17.07
C ALA A 160 -0.08 13.73 15.77
N HIS A 161 0.37 14.92 15.35
CA HIS A 161 -0.03 15.49 14.07
C HIS A 161 0.75 14.86 12.91
N VAL A 162 2.05 14.60 13.10
CA VAL A 162 2.90 13.90 12.12
C VAL A 162 2.39 12.47 11.91
N ASP A 163 1.99 11.79 12.98
CA ASP A 163 1.47 10.42 12.98
C ASP A 163 0.16 10.28 12.19
N LYS A 164 -0.61 11.36 11.98
CA LYS A 164 -1.76 11.36 11.08
C LYS A 164 -1.38 11.38 9.59
N ASN A 165 -0.18 11.86 9.29
CA ASN A 165 0.30 12.06 7.92
C ASN A 165 1.39 11.06 7.51
N VAL A 166 1.77 10.11 8.37
CA VAL A 166 2.86 9.14 8.10
C VAL A 166 2.66 8.33 6.83
N ARG A 167 1.40 8.07 6.42
CA ARG A 167 1.09 7.40 5.14
C ARG A 167 1.51 8.24 3.92
N PHE A 168 1.33 9.56 4.00
CA PHE A 168 1.81 10.46 2.95
C PHE A 168 3.33 10.59 2.96
N VAL A 169 3.93 10.65 4.14
CA VAL A 169 5.39 10.66 4.29
C VAL A 169 5.98 9.41 3.67
N LEU A 170 5.44 8.23 4.00
CA LEU A 170 5.88 6.95 3.46
C LEU A 170 5.88 6.98 1.94
N LEU A 171 4.76 7.37 1.35
CA LEU A 171 4.60 7.42 -0.10
C LEU A 171 5.54 8.44 -0.77
N ALA A 172 5.76 9.61 -0.15
CA ALA A 172 6.70 10.60 -0.66
C ALA A 172 8.14 10.10 -0.59
N VAL A 173 8.55 9.48 0.52
CA VAL A 173 9.89 8.89 0.67
C VAL A 173 10.11 7.78 -0.36
N GLN A 174 9.12 6.91 -0.57
CA GLN A 174 9.16 5.91 -1.65
C GLN A 174 9.38 6.58 -3.01
N CYS A 175 8.61 7.63 -3.33
CA CYS A 175 8.79 8.38 -4.58
C CYS A 175 10.21 8.98 -4.71
N LEU A 176 10.77 9.52 -3.63
CA LEU A 176 12.10 10.14 -3.63
C LEU A 176 13.20 9.09 -3.85
N ILE A 177 13.11 7.95 -3.17
CA ILE A 177 14.03 6.81 -3.33
C ILE A 177 14.00 6.29 -4.78
N GLU A 178 12.81 6.04 -5.33
CA GLU A 178 12.64 5.60 -6.72
C GLU A 178 13.11 6.65 -7.75
N SER A 179 13.12 7.92 -7.36
CA SER A 179 13.67 9.02 -8.18
C SER A 179 15.18 9.23 -8.01
N GLY A 180 15.84 8.47 -7.14
CA GLY A 180 17.26 8.62 -6.81
C GLY A 180 17.60 9.85 -5.95
N GLN A 181 16.61 10.51 -5.35
CA GLN A 181 16.79 11.70 -4.51
C GLN A 181 16.97 11.32 -3.04
N TYR A 182 18.05 10.62 -2.73
CA TYR A 182 18.31 10.03 -1.40
C TYR A 182 18.53 11.07 -0.30
N GLU A 183 19.17 12.20 -0.62
CA GLU A 183 19.39 13.29 0.35
C GLU A 183 18.09 13.96 0.80
N GLU A 184 17.16 14.21 -0.15
CA GLU A 184 15.84 14.76 0.19
C GLU A 184 15.03 13.74 1.00
N ALA A 185 15.10 12.46 0.62
CA ALA A 185 14.47 11.37 1.39
C ALA A 185 15.00 11.33 2.83
N GLN A 186 16.31 11.47 3.02
CA GLN A 186 16.93 11.51 4.34
C GLN A 186 16.41 12.69 5.18
N ASN A 187 16.34 13.89 4.61
CA ASN A 187 15.83 15.07 5.31
C ASN A 187 14.37 14.89 5.76
N VAL A 188 13.52 14.35 4.89
CA VAL A 188 12.11 14.06 5.21
C VAL A 188 12.03 13.03 6.34
N LEU A 189 12.82 11.96 6.27
CA LEU A 189 12.85 10.91 7.30
C LEU A 189 13.40 11.41 8.64
N GLU A 190 14.39 12.29 8.63
CA GLU A 190 14.98 12.87 9.83
C GLU A 190 13.96 13.72 10.60
N ASN A 191 13.15 14.50 9.89
CA ASN A 191 12.07 15.30 10.49
C ASN A 191 10.95 14.46 11.13
N VAL A 192 10.79 13.20 10.72
CA VAL A 192 9.67 12.35 11.14
C VAL A 192 10.09 11.29 12.16
N LEU A 193 11.27 10.71 12.00
CA LEU A 193 11.77 9.64 12.86
C LEU A 193 12.74 10.15 13.93
N GLU A 194 13.39 11.30 13.70
CA GLU A 194 14.41 11.89 14.58
C GLU A 194 15.56 10.89 14.87
N GLU A 195 15.95 10.74 16.13
CA GLU A 195 17.05 9.85 16.57
C GLU A 195 16.62 8.36 16.67
N PRO A 196 17.54 7.40 16.52
CA PRO A 196 17.25 5.96 16.53
C PRO A 196 16.98 5.41 17.96
N ASP A 197 15.82 5.73 18.52
CA ASP A 197 15.33 5.25 19.82
C ASP A 197 14.25 4.19 19.64
N ILE A 198 14.60 2.94 19.95
CA ILE A 198 13.74 1.77 19.77
C ILE A 198 12.45 1.90 20.58
N ASP A 199 12.54 2.30 21.85
CA ASP A 199 11.37 2.35 22.76
C ASP A 199 10.41 3.47 22.38
N ARG A 200 10.93 4.61 21.90
CA ARG A 200 10.08 5.69 21.37
C ARG A 200 9.38 5.25 20.09
N LEU A 201 10.10 4.67 19.13
CA LEU A 201 9.55 4.30 17.83
C LEU A 201 8.58 3.12 17.93
N ARG A 202 8.85 2.14 18.80
CA ARG A 202 7.91 1.03 19.07
C ARG A 202 6.60 1.53 19.67
N ARG A 203 6.65 2.48 20.61
CA ARG A 203 5.43 3.10 21.17
C ARG A 203 4.64 3.88 20.10
N ARG A 204 5.32 4.60 19.21
CA ARG A 204 4.68 5.29 18.08
C ARG A 204 4.04 4.29 17.10
N ALA A 205 4.75 3.21 16.79
CA ALA A 205 4.24 2.13 15.95
C ALA A 205 2.93 1.54 16.52
N GLN A 206 2.90 1.25 17.82
CA GLN A 206 1.69 0.77 18.53
C GLN A 206 0.56 1.80 18.53
N ALA A 207 0.87 3.09 18.68
CA ALA A 207 -0.14 4.16 18.68
C ALA A 207 -0.79 4.39 17.29
N ILE A 208 -0.06 4.07 16.22
CA ILE A 208 -0.52 4.24 14.83
C ILE A 208 -1.38 3.06 14.36
N GLU A 209 -1.48 1.96 15.14
CA GLU A 209 -2.12 0.70 14.75
C GLU A 209 -3.31 0.89 13.80
N SER A 210 -3.06 0.53 12.54
CA SER A 210 -4.06 0.24 11.53
C SER A 210 -5.01 -0.81 12.09
N ASN A 211 -6.30 -0.66 11.79
CA ASN A 211 -7.37 -1.55 12.22
C ASN A 211 -6.89 -3.02 12.29
N PRO A 212 -6.81 -3.66 13.49
CA PRO A 212 -6.17 -4.96 13.68
C PRO A 212 -6.75 -6.09 12.80
N SER A 213 -7.92 -5.84 12.23
CA SER A 213 -8.65 -6.74 11.34
C SER A 213 -8.13 -6.79 9.90
N THR A 214 -7.28 -5.85 9.46
CA THR A 214 -6.77 -5.84 8.07
C THR A 214 -5.37 -6.42 7.90
N GLY A 215 -4.60 -6.61 8.99
CA GLY A 215 -3.24 -7.14 8.91
C GLY A 215 -2.25 -6.21 8.18
N ASP A 216 -2.52 -4.90 8.14
CA ASP A 216 -1.65 -3.92 7.48
C ASP A 216 -0.28 -3.83 8.19
N VAL A 217 0.81 -3.86 7.41
CA VAL A 217 2.18 -3.63 7.89
C VAL A 217 2.32 -2.23 8.51
N ASN A 218 3.04 -2.14 9.62
CA ASN A 218 3.18 -0.89 10.37
C ASN A 218 3.89 0.20 9.56
N THR A 219 3.29 1.39 9.45
CA THR A 219 3.86 2.49 8.65
C THR A 219 5.17 3.03 9.24
N ILE A 220 5.34 3.04 10.57
CA ILE A 220 6.60 3.44 11.20
C ILE A 220 7.70 2.44 10.89
N ALA A 221 7.41 1.14 10.95
CA ALA A 221 8.37 0.10 10.56
C ALA A 221 8.81 0.29 9.10
N CYS A 222 7.88 0.54 8.19
CA CYS A 222 8.18 0.85 6.80
C CYS A 222 9.08 2.09 6.64
N LEU A 223 8.83 3.17 7.38
CA LEU A 223 9.67 4.36 7.33
C LEU A 223 11.10 4.08 7.86
N CYS A 224 11.23 3.30 8.93
CA CYS A 224 12.53 2.87 9.47
C CYS A 224 13.29 2.01 8.45
N LEU A 225 12.60 1.08 7.78
CA LEU A 225 13.15 0.28 6.69
C LEU A 225 13.68 1.17 5.55
N LEU A 226 12.89 2.12 5.07
CA LEU A 226 13.33 3.04 4.02
C LEU A 226 14.52 3.89 4.46
N ARG A 227 14.60 4.29 5.73
CA ARG A 227 15.77 4.99 6.27
C ARG A 227 17.02 4.11 6.27
N GLY A 228 16.87 2.82 6.59
CA GLY A 228 17.93 1.83 6.44
C GLY A 228 18.44 1.75 5.00
N LYS A 229 17.53 1.64 4.02
CA LYS A 229 17.86 1.58 2.58
C LYS A 229 18.58 2.83 2.07
N VAL A 230 18.14 4.01 2.53
CA VAL A 230 18.81 5.27 2.21
C VAL A 230 20.24 5.25 2.77
N TYR A 231 20.43 4.87 4.02
CA TYR A 231 21.79 4.77 4.59
C TYR A 231 22.65 3.71 3.92
N GLU A 232 22.08 2.59 3.49
CA GLU A 232 22.79 1.56 2.73
C GLU A 232 23.24 2.10 1.37
N THR A 233 22.38 2.84 0.68
CA THR A 233 22.72 3.50 -0.59
C THR A 233 23.79 4.58 -0.43
N LEU A 234 23.83 5.22 0.75
CA LEU A 234 24.86 6.20 1.13
C LEU A 234 26.11 5.56 1.76
N ASP A 235 26.30 4.24 1.60
CA ASP A 235 27.43 3.46 2.12
C ASP A 235 27.63 3.55 3.65
N ASN A 236 26.59 3.90 4.40
CA ASN A 236 26.62 3.96 5.86
C ASN A 236 26.02 2.70 6.49
N ARG A 237 26.75 1.59 6.36
CA ARG A 237 26.35 0.26 6.86
C ARG A 237 25.96 0.23 8.35
N PRO A 238 26.73 0.83 9.29
CA PRO A 238 26.38 0.78 10.71
C PRO A 238 25.03 1.43 11.02
N ARG A 239 24.73 2.57 10.37
CA ARG A 239 23.43 3.23 10.52
C ARG A 239 22.33 2.44 9.83
N ALA A 240 22.58 1.90 8.63
CA ALA A 240 21.61 1.06 7.93
C ALA A 240 21.16 -0.12 8.81
N ALA A 241 22.13 -0.86 9.39
CA ALA A 241 21.88 -1.95 10.31
C ALA A 241 21.04 -1.53 11.52
N GLN A 242 21.35 -0.37 12.14
CA GLN A 242 20.58 0.14 13.27
C GLN A 242 19.12 0.41 12.90
N TRP A 243 18.86 1.03 11.76
CA TRP A 243 17.50 1.35 11.31
C TRP A 243 16.71 0.11 10.87
N TYR A 244 17.36 -0.88 10.24
CA TYR A 244 16.72 -2.16 9.95
C TYR A 244 16.35 -2.91 11.24
N LYS A 245 17.21 -2.90 12.27
CA LYS A 245 16.86 -3.47 13.58
C LYS A 245 15.64 -2.78 14.18
N ILE A 246 15.61 -1.45 14.17
CA ILE A 246 14.47 -0.67 14.66
C ILE A 246 13.18 -1.02 13.89
N ALA A 247 13.25 -1.16 12.56
CA ALA A 247 12.10 -1.55 11.75
C ALA A 247 11.52 -2.89 12.22
N LEU A 248 12.37 -3.87 12.47
CA LEU A 248 11.97 -5.20 12.94
C LEU A 248 11.39 -5.20 14.36
N PHE A 249 11.91 -4.34 15.25
CA PHE A 249 11.34 -4.16 16.59
C PHE A 249 10.00 -3.41 16.60
N CYS A 250 9.72 -2.62 15.56
CA CYS A 250 8.42 -1.97 15.39
C CYS A 250 7.38 -2.91 14.77
N ASP A 251 7.81 -3.79 13.87
CA ASP A 251 6.96 -4.78 13.22
C ASP A 251 7.78 -6.01 12.82
N ILE A 252 7.48 -7.14 13.47
CA ILE A 252 8.16 -8.42 13.20
C ILE A 252 7.83 -8.99 11.83
N TYR A 253 6.75 -8.52 11.18
CA TYR A 253 6.42 -8.92 9.80
C TYR A 253 7.23 -8.16 8.75
N CYS A 254 8.10 -7.22 9.15
CA CYS A 254 8.99 -6.48 8.25
C CYS A 254 10.18 -7.35 7.78
N TYR A 255 9.87 -8.42 7.02
CA TYR A 255 10.85 -9.38 6.53
C TYR A 255 11.96 -8.74 5.69
N GLU A 256 11.66 -7.69 4.94
CA GLU A 256 12.68 -7.00 4.14
C GLU A 256 13.80 -6.39 5.01
N ALA A 257 13.46 -5.90 6.22
CA ALA A 257 14.46 -5.40 7.16
C ALA A 257 15.30 -6.54 7.74
N PHE A 258 14.66 -7.67 8.06
CA PHE A 258 15.35 -8.87 8.50
C PHE A 258 16.32 -9.39 7.42
N ASN A 259 15.85 -9.54 6.18
CA ASN A 259 16.68 -10.04 5.09
C ASN A 259 17.86 -9.11 4.79
N ALA A 260 17.64 -7.79 4.77
CA ALA A 260 18.73 -6.83 4.60
C ALA A 260 19.79 -6.92 5.71
N LEU A 261 19.38 -7.22 6.95
CA LEU A 261 20.32 -7.41 8.07
C LEU A 261 21.20 -8.64 7.86
N ILE A 262 20.58 -9.79 7.55
CA ILE A 262 21.29 -11.07 7.41
C ILE A 262 22.22 -11.05 6.19
N ASP A 263 21.73 -10.57 5.04
CA ASP A 263 22.48 -10.65 3.79
C ASP A 263 23.65 -9.66 3.73
N ASN A 264 23.47 -8.44 4.24
CA ASN A 264 24.39 -7.33 3.93
C ASN A 264 25.07 -6.71 5.15
N GLN A 265 24.52 -6.87 6.36
CA GLN A 265 24.86 -6.00 7.49
C GLN A 265 25.43 -6.73 8.70
N LEU A 266 25.00 -7.96 8.99
CA LEU A 266 25.35 -8.69 10.20
C LEU A 266 26.35 -9.80 9.93
N ARG A 267 27.23 -10.03 10.91
CA ARG A 267 28.04 -11.26 11.00
C ARG A 267 27.25 -12.36 11.72
N PRO A 268 27.61 -13.64 11.58
CA PRO A 268 26.92 -14.75 12.25
C PRO A 268 26.71 -14.58 13.77
N SER A 269 27.69 -14.00 14.48
CA SER A 269 27.56 -13.71 15.92
C SER A 269 26.51 -12.63 16.23
N GLU A 270 26.36 -11.66 15.32
CA GLU A 270 25.41 -10.55 15.46
C GLU A 270 23.98 -10.98 15.08
N GLU A 271 23.84 -11.93 14.17
CA GLU A 271 22.56 -12.59 13.85
C GLU A 271 21.97 -13.29 15.08
N ARG A 272 22.81 -14.05 15.81
CA ARG A 272 22.42 -14.71 17.06
C ARG A 272 21.99 -13.70 18.12
N GLN A 273 22.75 -12.61 18.24
CA GLN A 273 22.41 -11.53 19.15
C GLN A 273 21.05 -10.91 18.77
N LEU A 274 20.79 -10.66 17.49
CA LEU A 274 19.51 -10.14 17.01
C LEU A 274 18.35 -11.05 17.43
N MET A 275 18.45 -12.36 17.21
CA MET A 275 17.40 -13.30 17.62
C MET A 275 17.19 -13.35 19.13
N SER A 276 18.29 -13.29 19.91
CA SER A 276 18.18 -13.20 21.36
C SER A 276 17.49 -11.92 21.82
N GLU A 277 17.74 -10.80 21.13
CA GLU A 277 17.11 -9.51 21.43
C GLU A 277 15.62 -9.50 21.07
N LEU A 278 15.26 -10.05 19.90
CA LEU A 278 13.86 -10.21 19.46
C LEU A 278 13.06 -11.08 20.45
N ASN A 279 13.62 -12.22 20.87
CA ASN A 279 13.01 -13.09 21.88
C ASN A 279 12.84 -12.37 23.23
N ARG A 280 13.88 -11.66 23.70
CA ARG A 280 13.82 -10.93 24.98
C ARG A 280 12.75 -9.84 24.99
N LEU A 281 12.48 -9.22 23.85
CA LEU A 281 11.50 -8.16 23.71
C LEU A 281 10.07 -8.65 23.41
N GLY A 282 9.86 -9.97 23.38
CA GLY A 282 8.58 -10.59 23.08
C GLY A 282 8.12 -10.34 21.65
N ALA A 283 9.05 -10.16 20.70
CA ALA A 283 8.70 -9.83 19.31
C ALA A 283 7.95 -10.97 18.60
N PHE A 284 8.16 -12.21 19.06
CA PHE A 284 7.50 -13.42 18.55
C PHE A 284 6.32 -13.88 19.44
N ASP A 285 5.86 -13.06 20.39
CA ASP A 285 4.75 -13.46 21.25
C ASP A 285 3.41 -13.43 20.49
N GLY A 286 2.43 -14.22 20.94
CA GLY A 286 1.10 -14.27 20.34
C GLY A 286 1.08 -14.86 18.94
N ASP A 287 0.39 -14.21 18.00
CA ASP A 287 0.16 -14.72 16.64
C ASP A 287 1.41 -14.69 15.75
N ALA A 288 2.50 -14.06 16.20
CA ALA A 288 3.77 -13.99 15.48
C ALA A 288 4.76 -15.12 15.82
N GLY A 289 4.41 -16.03 16.73
CA GLY A 289 5.34 -17.07 17.22
C GLY A 289 5.89 -17.99 16.14
N TRP A 290 5.12 -18.21 15.08
CA TRP A 290 5.53 -19.02 13.93
C TRP A 290 6.69 -18.40 13.13
N LEU A 291 6.93 -17.09 13.25
CA LEU A 291 8.05 -16.43 12.57
C LEU A 291 9.40 -16.78 13.19
N ALA A 292 9.45 -17.20 14.46
CA ALA A 292 10.71 -17.54 15.13
C ALA A 292 11.46 -18.68 14.44
N PRO A 293 10.84 -19.86 14.15
CA PRO A 293 11.51 -20.92 13.41
C PRO A 293 11.83 -20.53 11.95
N VAL A 294 10.99 -19.70 11.30
CA VAL A 294 11.22 -19.21 9.93
C VAL A 294 12.42 -18.27 9.86
N TYR A 295 12.57 -17.37 10.82
CA TYR A 295 13.73 -16.49 10.86
C TYR A 295 14.98 -17.27 11.23
N ALA A 296 14.87 -18.26 12.13
CA ALA A 296 15.98 -19.12 12.49
C ALA A 296 16.51 -19.95 11.31
N SER A 297 15.66 -20.38 10.37
CA SER A 297 16.07 -21.18 9.21
C SER A 297 17.02 -20.43 8.29
N ARG A 298 16.84 -19.11 8.15
CA ARG A 298 17.66 -18.21 7.32
C ARG A 298 19.01 -17.81 7.92
N LEU A 299 19.24 -18.09 9.19
CA LEU A 299 20.47 -17.64 9.85
C LEU A 299 21.65 -18.51 9.45
N SER A 300 22.80 -17.86 9.37
CA SER A 300 24.05 -18.49 9.00
C SER A 300 24.46 -19.59 9.98
N LYS A 301 25.18 -20.57 9.45
CA LYS A 301 25.56 -21.85 10.08
C LYS A 301 26.29 -21.74 11.42
N PHE A 302 26.98 -20.64 11.72
CA PHE A 302 28.14 -20.68 12.61
C PHE A 302 27.88 -20.69 14.11
N ASP A 303 26.65 -20.51 14.62
CA ASP A 303 26.47 -20.54 16.07
C ASP A 303 25.01 -20.73 16.55
N TYR A 304 24.35 -21.79 16.06
CA TYR A 304 23.18 -22.32 16.76
C TYR A 304 23.59 -23.58 17.51
N GLY A 305 23.37 -23.60 18.82
CA GLY A 305 23.62 -24.78 19.67
C GLY A 305 22.74 -26.00 19.36
N GLN A 306 22.05 -25.99 18.22
CA GLN A 306 21.14 -27.02 17.72
C GLN A 306 21.60 -27.48 16.34
N THR A 307 21.32 -28.73 15.97
CA THR A 307 21.65 -29.28 14.66
C THR A 307 20.78 -28.67 13.56
N ILE A 308 21.25 -28.71 12.30
CA ILE A 308 20.46 -28.27 11.14
C ILE A 308 19.11 -29.00 11.14
N ASP A 309 19.09 -30.32 11.26
CA ASP A 309 17.82 -31.07 11.26
C ASP A 309 16.87 -30.71 12.40
N ALA A 310 17.39 -30.41 13.59
CA ALA A 310 16.54 -29.96 14.70
C ALA A 310 15.90 -28.60 14.39
N ARG A 311 16.67 -27.68 13.81
CA ARG A 311 16.19 -26.34 13.44
C ARG A 311 15.10 -26.40 12.38
N PHE A 312 15.31 -27.18 11.32
CA PHE A 312 14.33 -27.29 10.22
C PHE A 312 13.11 -28.16 10.58
N ARG A 313 13.23 -29.08 11.55
CA ARG A 313 12.08 -29.84 12.06
C ARG A 313 11.04 -28.96 12.74
N GLU A 314 11.44 -27.85 13.36
CA GLU A 314 10.48 -26.91 13.95
C GLU A 314 9.54 -26.27 12.91
N LEU A 315 9.96 -26.17 11.65
CA LEU A 315 9.10 -25.65 10.57
C LEU A 315 7.96 -26.61 10.20
N GLU A 316 8.16 -27.92 10.38
CA GLU A 316 7.12 -28.94 10.17
C GLU A 316 5.96 -28.76 11.17
N ASN A 317 6.23 -28.17 12.34
CA ASN A 317 5.23 -27.88 13.36
C ASN A 317 4.39 -26.63 13.05
N VAL A 318 4.77 -25.83 12.06
CA VAL A 318 4.03 -24.63 11.67
C VAL A 318 2.98 -24.99 10.61
N VAL A 319 1.73 -25.05 11.06
CA VAL A 319 0.57 -25.44 10.25
C VAL A 319 -0.52 -24.38 10.28
N ALA A 320 -1.34 -24.34 9.23
CA ALA A 320 -2.47 -23.40 9.17
C ALA A 320 -3.53 -23.73 10.23
N ALA A 321 -4.07 -22.70 10.87
CA ALA A 321 -5.26 -22.84 11.71
C ALA A 321 -6.49 -23.16 10.83
N PRO A 322 -7.45 -23.96 11.31
CA PRO A 322 -8.66 -24.27 10.56
C PRO A 322 -9.46 -22.98 10.29
N SER A 323 -9.71 -22.67 9.01
CA SER A 323 -10.50 -21.53 8.57
C SER A 323 -11.94 -21.95 8.26
N SER A 324 -12.88 -20.99 8.27
CA SER A 324 -14.28 -21.24 7.89
C SER A 324 -14.46 -21.47 6.38
N THR A 325 -13.42 -21.22 5.58
CA THR A 325 -13.48 -21.14 4.12
C THR A 325 -12.81 -22.35 3.45
N ASP A 326 -11.83 -22.97 4.12
CA ASP A 326 -11.04 -24.05 3.54
C ASP A 326 -11.55 -25.43 3.98
N THR A 327 -11.81 -26.28 3.00
CA THR A 327 -12.56 -27.54 3.13
C THR A 327 -11.78 -28.72 3.76
N TYR A 328 -10.63 -28.45 4.39
CA TYR A 328 -9.68 -29.35 5.09
C TYR A 328 -8.26 -29.11 4.57
N ILE A 329 -7.35 -28.72 5.46
CA ILE A 329 -5.93 -28.54 5.19
C ILE A 329 -5.19 -29.69 5.90
N ASP A 330 -4.58 -30.59 5.14
CA ASP A 330 -3.81 -31.71 5.71
C ASP A 330 -2.47 -31.18 6.28
N PRO A 331 -2.24 -31.24 7.60
CA PRO A 331 -1.04 -30.67 8.22
C PRO A 331 0.25 -31.43 7.89
N GLN A 332 0.17 -32.67 7.39
CA GLN A 332 1.38 -33.43 7.02
C GLN A 332 1.99 -32.93 5.72
N ILE A 333 1.17 -32.42 4.81
CA ILE A 333 1.61 -31.87 3.52
C ILE A 333 1.60 -30.34 3.49
N ASN A 334 0.76 -29.69 4.32
CA ASN A 334 0.62 -28.24 4.37
C ASN A 334 1.24 -27.69 5.67
N ASN A 335 2.57 -27.69 5.70
CA ASN A 335 3.38 -27.08 6.75
C ASN A 335 4.57 -26.33 6.15
N LEU A 336 5.21 -25.47 6.93
CA LEU A 336 6.38 -24.70 6.46
C LEU A 336 7.63 -25.56 6.24
N GLY A 337 7.65 -26.81 6.71
CA GLY A 337 8.71 -27.76 6.36
C GLY A 337 8.71 -28.15 4.87
N GLN A 338 7.57 -27.98 4.18
CA GLN A 338 7.45 -28.20 2.72
C GLN A 338 7.66 -26.93 1.90
N ASP A 339 7.97 -25.80 2.54
CA ASP A 339 8.21 -24.53 1.87
C ASP A 339 9.51 -24.56 1.05
N LEU A 340 9.46 -24.03 -0.18
CA LEU A 340 10.58 -24.09 -1.11
C LEU A 340 11.76 -23.22 -0.66
N ASP A 341 11.47 -22.05 -0.09
CA ASP A 341 12.50 -21.13 0.38
C ASP A 341 13.20 -21.72 1.61
N CYS A 342 12.43 -22.30 2.54
CA CYS A 342 12.98 -23.03 3.68
C CYS A 342 13.83 -24.24 3.26
N ALA A 343 13.41 -24.98 2.23
CA ALA A 343 14.20 -26.08 1.69
C ALA A 343 15.51 -25.59 1.06
N ALA A 344 15.47 -24.47 0.34
CA ALA A 344 16.66 -23.83 -0.22
C ALA A 344 17.63 -23.37 0.88
N ASP A 345 17.12 -22.76 1.95
CA ASP A 345 17.93 -22.36 3.12
C ASP A 345 18.59 -23.58 3.79
N LYS A 346 17.88 -24.73 3.86
CA LYS A 346 18.43 -25.98 4.38
C LYS A 346 19.56 -26.49 3.50
N ALA A 347 19.35 -26.51 2.19
CA ALA A 347 20.35 -26.93 1.21
C ALA A 347 21.60 -26.04 1.27
N GLU A 348 21.43 -24.72 1.37
CA GLU A 348 22.55 -23.79 1.54
C GLU A 348 23.33 -24.08 2.81
N CYS A 349 22.64 -24.31 3.93
CA CYS A 349 23.29 -24.67 5.20
C CYS A 349 24.10 -25.98 5.10
N LEU A 350 23.56 -27.00 4.41
CA LEU A 350 24.25 -28.28 4.17
C LEU A 350 25.45 -28.13 3.23
N HIS A 351 25.30 -27.34 2.17
CA HIS A 351 26.40 -27.01 1.25
C HIS A 351 27.55 -26.33 1.99
N GLN A 352 27.23 -25.36 2.86
CA GLN A 352 28.20 -24.70 3.74
C GLN A 352 28.83 -25.69 4.76
N GLN A 353 28.24 -26.86 5.03
CA GLN A 353 28.84 -27.95 5.82
C GLN A 353 29.78 -28.86 5.04
N HIS A 354 30.01 -28.59 3.76
CA HIS A 354 30.66 -29.52 2.83
C HIS A 354 29.89 -30.85 2.66
N ASP A 355 28.61 -30.88 3.03
CA ASP A 355 27.70 -31.99 2.73
C ASP A 355 26.98 -31.72 1.40
N ALA A 356 27.69 -31.94 0.31
CA ALA A 356 27.14 -31.74 -1.04
C ALA A 356 26.05 -32.75 -1.39
N GLN A 357 26.02 -33.92 -0.72
CA GLN A 357 25.03 -34.96 -0.99
C GLN A 357 23.70 -34.68 -0.27
N GLY A 358 23.74 -34.10 0.94
CA GLY A 358 22.54 -33.63 1.61
C GLY A 358 21.95 -32.35 1.00
N ALA A 359 22.79 -31.54 0.35
CA ALA A 359 22.36 -30.29 -0.30
C ALA A 359 21.69 -30.50 -1.68
N TYR A 360 21.95 -31.62 -2.36
CA TYR A 360 21.39 -31.97 -3.67
C TYR A 360 20.21 -32.93 -3.51
#